data_AF-A0A1H3HCT5-F1
#
_entry.id   AF-A0A1H3HCT5-F1
#
_cell.length_a   1.000
_cell.length_b   1.000
_cell.length_c   1.000
_cell.angle_alpha   90.00
_cell.angle_beta   90.00
_cell.angle_gamma   90.00
#
_symmetry.space_group_name_H-M   'P 1'
#
loop_
_entity.id
_entity.type
_entity.pdbx_description
1 polymer ?
#
loop_
_entity_poly.entity_id
_entity_poly.type
_entity_poly.pdbx_seq_one_letter_code
_entity_poly.pdbx_strand_id
1 'polypeptide(L)'
;MLLGQKLFRIAGLHDSHLVYDLAEEYDAEIVEVDMDLFDVIDEYRLLWMLVHHGIVMLAIFALPKVVATFQWVPIPVLVPSVFVAAAVLIFGAFATGTMAARDMRMAYDVKEYSEENPVEDALLVIGALHRAGVKKRLQDSTQVQIA
;
A
#
# COMPACT_ATOMS: atom_id res chain seq x y z
N MET A 1 -15.30 -25.52 2.93
CA MET A 1 -14.65 -24.45 2.14
C MET A 1 -15.73 -23.69 1.39
N LEU A 2 -16.08 -22.52 1.89
CA LEU A 2 -17.13 -21.66 1.35
C LEU A 2 -16.66 -20.97 0.06
N LEU A 3 -17.57 -20.80 -0.89
CA LEU A 3 -17.33 -20.23 -2.21
C LEU A 3 -16.64 -18.85 -2.16
N GLY A 4 -16.83 -18.10 -1.05
CA GLY A 4 -16.13 -16.86 -0.74
C GLY A 4 -14.61 -17.01 -0.80
N GLN A 5 -14.02 -17.96 -0.07
CA GLN A 5 -12.55 -18.15 0.00
C GLN A 5 -11.86 -18.35 -1.36
N LYS A 6 -12.59 -18.84 -2.39
CA LYS A 6 -12.04 -18.97 -3.75
C LYS A 6 -12.01 -17.66 -4.52
N LEU A 7 -12.95 -16.75 -4.27
CA LEU A 7 -13.09 -15.47 -4.98
C LEU A 7 -12.00 -14.47 -4.58
N PHE A 8 -11.73 -14.33 -3.28
CA PHE A 8 -10.67 -13.44 -2.78
C PHE A 8 -9.26 -13.95 -3.12
N ARG A 9 -9.07 -15.28 -3.24
CA ARG A 9 -7.81 -15.89 -3.71
C ARG A 9 -7.45 -15.48 -5.15
N ILE A 10 -8.45 -15.20 -5.98
CA ILE A 10 -8.26 -14.83 -7.39
C ILE A 10 -8.09 -13.30 -7.53
N ALA A 11 -8.70 -12.51 -6.64
CA ALA A 11 -8.70 -11.05 -6.69
C ALA A 11 -7.52 -10.38 -5.95
N GLY A 12 -6.61 -11.14 -5.33
CA GLY A 12 -5.48 -10.57 -4.58
C GLY A 12 -5.86 -9.99 -3.21
N LEU A 13 -7.08 -10.23 -2.73
CA LEU A 13 -7.59 -9.77 -1.43
C LEU A 13 -7.19 -10.72 -0.28
N HIS A 14 -5.98 -11.28 -0.32
CA HIS A 14 -5.56 -12.36 0.58
C HIS A 14 -5.52 -11.92 2.05
N ASP A 15 -5.14 -10.67 2.31
CA ASP A 15 -4.93 -10.15 3.66
C ASP A 15 -6.26 -9.81 4.36
N SER A 16 -7.27 -9.35 3.60
CA SER A 16 -8.60 -9.05 4.15
C SER A 16 -9.25 -10.26 4.80
N HIS A 17 -9.10 -11.44 4.21
CA HIS A 17 -9.59 -12.68 4.79
C HIS A 17 -8.98 -13.02 6.14
N LEU A 18 -7.70 -12.74 6.30
CA LEU A 18 -6.99 -13.02 7.54
C LEU A 18 -7.54 -12.14 8.67
N VAL A 19 -7.91 -10.89 8.36
CA VAL A 19 -8.59 -9.99 9.30
C VAL A 19 -9.98 -10.52 9.68
N TYR A 20 -10.79 -10.92 8.69
CA TYR A 20 -12.14 -11.46 8.94
C TYR A 20 -12.11 -12.79 9.71
N ASP A 21 -11.22 -13.72 9.36
CA ASP A 21 -11.09 -15.01 10.03
C ASP A 21 -10.68 -14.82 11.50
N LEU A 22 -9.75 -13.89 11.78
CA LEU A 22 -9.35 -13.54 13.15
C LEU A 22 -10.46 -12.83 13.93
N ALA A 23 -11.19 -11.91 13.29
CA ALA A 23 -12.29 -11.23 13.93
C ALA A 23 -13.41 -12.21 14.32
N GLU A 24 -13.72 -13.18 13.46
CA GLU A 24 -14.69 -14.23 13.76
C GLU A 24 -14.20 -15.18 14.87
N GLU A 25 -12.91 -15.56 14.86
CA GLU A 25 -12.34 -16.45 15.88
C GLU A 25 -12.34 -15.82 17.29
N TYR A 26 -12.07 -14.52 17.38
CA TYR A 26 -11.93 -13.79 18.64
C TYR A 26 -13.15 -12.93 19.01
N ASP A 27 -14.24 -13.00 18.25
CA ASP A 27 -15.44 -12.13 18.40
C ASP A 27 -15.05 -10.64 18.50
N ALA A 28 -14.09 -10.23 17.67
CA ALA A 28 -13.47 -8.90 17.73
C ALA A 28 -14.12 -7.94 16.73
N GLU A 29 -14.25 -6.67 17.13
CA GLU A 29 -14.63 -5.58 16.23
C GLU A 29 -13.49 -5.27 15.25
N ILE A 30 -13.82 -5.17 13.96
CA ILE A 30 -12.86 -4.77 12.93
C ILE A 30 -12.90 -3.24 12.79
N VAL A 31 -11.76 -2.61 13.02
CA VAL A 31 -11.55 -1.18 12.80
C VAL A 31 -10.50 -1.01 11.72
N GLU A 32 -10.88 -0.38 10.59
CA GLU A 32 -9.94 -0.05 9.52
C GLU A 32 -9.11 1.18 9.89
N VAL A 33 -7.79 1.03 9.79
CA VAL A 33 -6.81 2.04 10.19
C VAL A 33 -5.96 2.54 9.02
N ASP A 34 -5.92 1.77 7.92
CA ASP A 34 -5.21 2.17 6.69
C ASP A 34 -6.22 2.68 5.66
N MET A 35 -5.74 3.52 4.75
CA MET A 35 -6.53 4.05 3.67
C MET A 35 -6.39 3.20 2.41
N ASP A 36 -7.49 3.10 1.66
CA ASP A 36 -7.45 2.52 0.33
C ASP A 36 -6.53 3.29 -0.61
N LEU A 37 -5.91 2.58 -1.56
CA LEU A 37 -4.97 3.18 -2.51
C LEU A 37 -5.62 4.32 -3.32
N PHE A 38 -6.90 4.21 -3.66
CA PHE A 38 -7.61 5.24 -4.41
C PHE A 38 -7.79 6.52 -3.58
N ASP A 39 -8.07 6.39 -2.28
CA ASP A 39 -8.19 7.53 -1.39
C ASP A 39 -6.84 8.21 -1.17
N VAL A 40 -5.77 7.42 -1.06
CA VAL A 40 -4.40 7.94 -1.02
C VAL A 40 -4.07 8.67 -2.34
N ILE A 41 -4.48 8.16 -3.49
CA ILE A 41 -4.27 8.85 -4.77
C ILE A 41 -5.03 10.17 -4.82
N ASP A 42 -6.26 10.23 -4.31
CA ASP A 42 -7.05 11.47 -4.29
C ASP A 42 -6.45 12.51 -3.34
N GLU A 43 -6.06 12.10 -2.12
CA GLU A 43 -5.41 12.97 -1.13
C GLU A 43 -4.06 13.50 -1.65
N TYR A 44 -3.26 12.64 -2.28
CA TYR A 44 -1.95 12.98 -2.82
C TYR A 44 -1.97 13.17 -4.35
N ARG A 45 -3.06 13.71 -4.90
CA ARG A 45 -3.28 13.83 -6.35
C ARG A 45 -2.16 14.55 -7.09
N LEU A 46 -1.62 15.62 -6.52
CA LEU A 46 -0.50 16.35 -7.13
C LEU A 46 0.76 15.48 -7.22
N LEU A 47 1.09 14.75 -6.14
CA LEU A 47 2.22 13.82 -6.13
C LEU A 47 1.99 12.69 -7.13
N TRP A 48 0.79 12.09 -7.16
CA TRP A 48 0.43 11.07 -8.13
C TRP A 48 0.64 11.56 -9.56
N MET A 49 0.11 12.75 -9.89
CA MET A 49 0.27 13.34 -11.22
C MET A 49 1.74 13.56 -11.56
N LEU A 50 2.55 14.10 -10.65
CA LEU A 50 3.97 14.35 -10.88
C LEU A 50 4.77 13.06 -11.10
N VAL A 51 4.57 12.06 -10.24
CA VAL A 51 5.25 10.76 -10.33
C VAL A 51 4.82 10.04 -11.62
N HIS A 52 3.52 9.95 -11.87
CA HIS A 52 2.97 9.29 -13.05
C HIS A 52 3.46 9.94 -14.34
N HIS A 53 3.21 11.24 -14.52
CA HIS A 53 3.59 11.93 -15.76
C HIS A 53 5.10 12.02 -15.90
N GLY A 54 5.84 12.27 -14.83
CA GLY A 54 7.30 12.32 -14.85
C GLY A 54 7.90 11.01 -15.37
N ILE A 55 7.46 9.87 -14.83
CA ILE A 55 7.99 8.56 -15.24
C ILE A 55 7.52 8.18 -16.64
N VAL A 56 6.26 8.45 -17.01
CA VAL A 56 5.78 8.20 -18.38
C VAL A 56 6.58 9.02 -19.40
N MET A 57 6.83 10.30 -19.14
CA MET A 57 7.64 11.13 -20.04
C MET A 57 9.07 10.61 -20.15
N LEU A 58 9.68 10.19 -19.03
CA LEU A 58 10.99 9.56 -19.05
C LEU A 58 11.01 8.27 -19.87
N ALA A 59 9.98 7.42 -19.75
CA ALA A 59 9.84 6.21 -20.54
C ALA A 59 9.74 6.51 -22.04
N ILE A 60 8.92 7.51 -22.42
CA ILE A 60 8.78 7.96 -23.82
C ILE A 60 10.12 8.44 -24.38
N PHE A 61 10.86 9.27 -23.63
CA PHE A 61 12.17 9.76 -24.07
C PHE A 61 13.25 8.68 -24.07
N ALA A 62 13.12 7.64 -23.25
CA ALA A 62 14.05 6.52 -23.21
C ALA A 62 13.85 5.54 -24.37
N LEU A 63 12.62 5.42 -24.91
CA LEU A 63 12.26 4.44 -25.96
C LEU A 63 13.23 4.41 -27.14
N PRO A 64 13.62 5.53 -27.79
CA PRO A 64 14.53 5.48 -28.93
C PRO A 64 15.90 4.88 -28.57
N LYS A 65 16.41 5.21 -27.38
CA LYS A 65 17.69 4.67 -26.88
C LYS A 65 17.57 3.18 -26.58
N VAL A 66 16.49 2.77 -25.92
CA VAL A 66 16.22 1.36 -25.60
C VAL A 66 16.10 0.53 -26.88
N VAL A 67 15.36 1.00 -27.89
CA VAL A 67 15.23 0.32 -29.20
C VAL A 67 16.58 0.19 -29.89
N ALA A 68 17.40 1.25 -29.89
CA ALA A 68 18.73 1.21 -30.49
C ALA A 68 19.69 0.24 -29.75
N THR A 69 19.62 0.19 -28.41
CA THR A 69 20.45 -0.70 -27.60
C THR A 69 20.03 -2.17 -27.74
N PHE A 70 18.73 -2.45 -27.76
CA PHE A 70 18.17 -3.81 -27.75
C PHE A 70 17.61 -4.19 -29.14
N GLN A 71 18.38 -3.92 -30.19
CA GLN A 71 17.98 -4.18 -31.58
C GLN A 71 17.64 -5.65 -31.90
N TRP A 72 18.13 -6.60 -31.09
CA TRP A 72 17.82 -8.03 -31.22
C TRP A 72 16.46 -8.41 -30.62
N VAL A 73 15.82 -7.52 -29.86
CA VAL A 73 14.50 -7.76 -29.27
C VAL A 73 13.43 -7.20 -30.20
N PRO A 74 12.39 -7.98 -30.56
CA PRO A 74 11.29 -7.48 -31.38
C PRO A 74 10.61 -6.27 -30.74
N ILE A 75 10.37 -5.22 -31.53
CA ILE A 75 9.67 -3.99 -31.10
C ILE A 75 8.34 -4.28 -30.37
N PRO A 76 7.49 -5.23 -30.82
CA PRO A 76 6.24 -5.56 -30.13
C PRO A 76 6.41 -6.12 -28.71
N VAL A 77 7.61 -6.60 -28.36
CA VAL A 77 7.94 -7.07 -26.99
C VAL A 77 8.65 -5.95 -26.20
N LEU A 78 9.58 -5.26 -26.85
CA LEU A 78 10.41 -4.25 -26.20
C LEU A 78 9.60 -3.05 -25.72
N VAL A 79 8.69 -2.52 -26.54
CA VAL A 79 7.91 -1.31 -26.20
C VAL A 79 7.00 -1.56 -24.99
N PRO A 80 6.16 -2.62 -24.95
CA PRO A 80 5.36 -2.91 -23.76
C PRO A 80 6.22 -3.13 -22.50
N SER A 81 7.39 -3.76 -22.63
CA SER A 81 8.28 -4.02 -21.49
C SER A 81 8.75 -2.72 -20.81
N VAL A 82 9.02 -1.67 -21.60
CA VAL A 82 9.35 -0.34 -21.08
C VAL A 82 8.19 0.27 -20.30
N PHE A 83 6.95 0.13 -20.80
CA PHE A 83 5.77 0.65 -20.10
C PHE A 83 5.39 -0.17 -18.86
N VAL A 84 5.63 -1.48 -18.86
CA VAL A 84 5.49 -2.31 -17.65
C VAL A 84 6.50 -1.88 -16.60
N ALA A 85 7.76 -1.68 -16.98
CA ALA A 85 8.78 -1.16 -16.07
C ALA A 85 8.41 0.24 -15.53
N ALA A 86 7.89 1.12 -16.39
CA ALA A 86 7.39 2.43 -15.99
C ALA A 86 6.24 2.32 -14.98
N ALA A 87 5.27 1.42 -15.21
CA ALA A 87 4.15 1.21 -14.28
C ALA A 87 4.64 0.75 -12.90
N VAL A 88 5.56 -0.21 -12.83
CA VAL A 88 6.16 -0.66 -11.57
C VAL A 88 6.86 0.50 -10.86
N LEU A 89 7.61 1.33 -11.59
CA LEU A 89 8.28 2.50 -11.03
C LEU A 89 7.29 3.55 -10.51
N ILE A 90 6.19 3.79 -11.22
CA ILE A 90 5.13 4.73 -10.80
C ILE A 90 4.53 4.29 -9.46
N PHE A 91 4.07 3.04 -9.38
CA PHE A 91 3.49 2.52 -8.15
C PHE A 91 4.51 2.47 -7.01
N GLY A 92 5.73 1.99 -7.27
CA GLY A 92 6.78 1.92 -6.25
C GLY A 92 7.19 3.30 -5.72
N ALA A 93 7.38 4.27 -6.60
CA ALA A 93 7.75 5.64 -6.22
C ALA A 93 6.61 6.33 -5.47
N PHE A 94 5.37 6.16 -5.91
CA PHE A 94 4.21 6.75 -5.23
C PHE A 94 4.00 6.13 -3.84
N ALA A 95 4.01 4.79 -3.74
CA ALA A 95 3.86 4.09 -2.46
C ALA A 95 4.98 4.46 -1.46
N THR A 96 6.22 4.60 -1.94
CA THR A 96 7.34 5.04 -1.10
C THR A 96 7.18 6.49 -0.68
N GLY A 97 6.75 7.36 -1.59
CA GLY A 97 6.57 8.80 -1.34
C GLY A 97 5.46 9.10 -0.33
N THR A 98 4.42 8.26 -0.25
CA THR A 98 3.31 8.43 0.70
C THR A 98 3.46 7.64 1.99
N MET A 99 4.44 6.72 2.07
CA MET A 99 4.62 5.79 3.19
C MET A 99 4.66 6.48 4.56
N ALA A 100 5.51 7.51 4.72
CA ALA A 100 5.68 8.19 6.01
C ALA A 100 4.44 8.97 6.48
N ALA A 101 3.63 9.45 5.54
CA ALA A 101 2.38 10.14 5.83
C ALA A 101 1.29 9.12 6.22
N ARG A 102 1.22 7.99 5.50
CA ARG A 102 0.33 6.88 5.85
C ARG A 102 0.66 6.27 7.22
N ASP A 103 1.94 6.05 7.51
CA ASP A 103 2.40 5.58 8.83
C ASP A 103 1.99 6.53 9.96
N MET A 104 2.00 7.84 9.69
CA MET A 104 1.57 8.86 10.64
C MET A 104 0.07 8.78 10.90
N ARG A 105 -0.71 8.63 9.83
CA ARG A 105 -2.16 8.57 9.90
C ARG A 105 -2.63 7.29 10.59
N MET A 106 -2.10 6.13 10.20
CA MET A 106 -2.36 4.87 10.90
C MET A 106 -2.07 4.96 12.40
N ALA A 107 -0.93 5.55 12.79
CA ALA A 107 -0.61 5.73 14.20
C ALA A 107 -1.55 6.71 14.91
N TYR A 108 -1.99 7.76 14.23
CA TYR A 108 -2.96 8.71 14.75
C TYR A 108 -4.32 8.05 14.97
N ASP A 109 -4.82 7.31 13.98
CA ASP A 109 -6.12 6.64 14.02
C ASP A 109 -6.17 5.57 15.14
N VAL A 110 -5.09 4.78 15.31
CA VAL A 110 -4.96 3.85 16.46
C VAL A 110 -5.05 4.58 17.79
N LYS A 111 -4.36 5.72 17.90
CA LYS A 111 -4.32 6.49 19.14
C LYS A 111 -5.69 7.11 19.44
N GLU A 112 -6.30 7.76 18.46
CA GLU A 112 -7.63 8.38 18.56
C GLU A 112 -8.67 7.32 18.96
N TYR A 113 -8.66 6.15 18.31
CA TYR A 113 -9.57 5.07 18.68
C TYR A 113 -9.35 4.60 20.13
N SER A 114 -8.10 4.48 20.59
CA SER A 114 -7.79 4.08 21.97
C SER A 114 -8.16 5.12 23.04
N GLU A 115 -8.24 6.41 22.65
CA GLU A 115 -8.68 7.48 23.53
C GLU A 115 -10.20 7.44 23.75
N GLU A 116 -10.94 7.08 22.70
CA GLU A 116 -12.40 6.97 22.72
C GLU A 116 -12.89 5.63 23.25
N ASN A 117 -12.11 4.56 23.06
CA ASN A 117 -12.44 3.19 23.42
C ASN A 117 -11.32 2.58 24.28
N PRO A 118 -11.48 2.50 25.61
CA PRO A 118 -10.49 1.85 26.46
C PRO A 118 -10.51 0.34 26.22
N VAL A 119 -9.54 -0.15 25.45
CA VAL A 119 -9.33 -1.58 25.16
C VAL A 119 -8.11 -2.08 25.92
N GLU A 120 -8.19 -3.26 26.55
CA GLU A 120 -7.03 -3.87 27.24
C GLU A 120 -6.04 -4.47 26.25
N ASP A 121 -6.53 -5.20 25.24
CA ASP A 121 -5.74 -5.83 24.19
C ASP A 121 -6.38 -5.58 22.83
N ALA A 122 -5.55 -5.28 21.82
CA ALA A 122 -5.97 -5.12 20.43
C ALA A 122 -4.94 -5.72 19.48
N LEU A 123 -5.41 -6.24 18.35
CA LEU A 123 -4.54 -6.78 17.30
C LEU A 123 -4.45 -5.80 16.13
N LEU A 124 -3.25 -5.27 15.89
CA LEU A 124 -2.97 -4.42 14.74
C LEU A 124 -2.45 -5.26 13.56
N VAL A 125 -3.27 -5.43 12.53
CA VAL A 125 -2.88 -6.09 11.27
C VAL A 125 -2.47 -5.01 10.26
N ILE A 126 -1.18 -4.93 9.94
CA ILE A 126 -0.62 -3.94 9.00
C ILE A 126 0.40 -4.56 8.06
N GLY A 127 0.57 -3.94 6.89
CA GLY A 127 1.61 -4.32 5.94
C GLY A 127 3.02 -4.25 6.55
N ALA A 128 3.87 -5.23 6.23
CA ALA A 128 5.21 -5.34 6.82
C ALA A 128 6.07 -4.07 6.66
N LEU A 129 5.88 -3.33 5.57
CA LEU A 129 6.61 -2.08 5.29
C LEU A 129 6.22 -0.94 6.24
N HIS A 130 4.99 -0.95 6.79
CA HIS A 130 4.47 0.08 7.68
C HIS A 130 4.83 -0.15 9.15
N ARG A 131 5.15 -1.41 9.52
CA ARG A 131 5.39 -1.81 10.93
C ARG A 131 6.40 -0.92 11.66
N ALA A 132 7.54 -0.66 11.04
CA ALA A 132 8.60 0.13 11.69
C ALA A 132 8.19 1.60 11.86
N GLY A 133 7.51 2.17 10.86
CA GLY A 133 7.05 3.55 10.89
C GLY A 133 5.97 3.75 11.94
N VAL A 134 4.93 2.92 11.93
CA VAL A 134 3.83 2.96 12.90
C VAL A 134 4.35 2.72 14.33
N LYS A 135 5.18 1.69 14.56
CA LYS A 135 5.76 1.42 15.88
C LYS A 135 6.56 2.60 16.41
N LYS A 136 7.37 3.24 15.56
CA LYS A 136 8.13 4.44 15.95
C LYS A 136 7.22 5.60 16.36
N ARG A 137 6.08 5.80 15.69
CA ARG A 137 5.14 6.89 16.01
C ARG A 137 4.33 6.63 17.28
N LEU A 138 4.08 5.37 17.61
CA LEU A 138 3.38 4.97 18.84
C LEU A 138 4.31 4.70 20.03
N GLN A 139 5.63 4.74 19.84
CA GLN A 139 6.61 4.36 20.88
C GLN A 139 6.50 5.18 22.18
N ASP A 140 6.14 6.46 22.07
CA ASP A 140 5.99 7.37 23.21
C ASP A 140 4.52 7.51 23.66
N SER A 141 3.60 6.71 23.11
CA SER A 141 2.20 6.73 23.53
C SER A 141 2.05 6.13 24.93
N THR A 142 1.40 6.87 25.82
CA THR A 142 1.07 6.38 27.17
C THR A 142 -0.14 5.46 27.19
N GLN A 143 -0.92 5.42 26.10
CA GLN A 143 -2.16 4.66 25.99
C GLN A 143 -1.99 3.38 25.18
N VAL A 144 -1.08 3.37 24.20
CA VAL A 144 -0.89 2.24 23.26
C VAL A 144 0.56 1.81 23.28
N GLN A 145 0.81 0.53 23.54
CA GLN A 145 2.14 -0.07 23.44
C GLN A 145 2.10 -1.23 22.45
N ILE A 146 2.95 -1.18 21.42
CA ILE A 146 3.10 -2.29 20.47
C ILE A 146 4.19 -3.23 20.97
N ALA A 147 3.79 -4.46 21.33
CA ALA A 147 4.69 -5.57 21.62
C ALA A 147 5.60 -5.90 20.41
#